data_AF-A0A0N4VXC6-F1
#
_entry.id   AF-A0A0N4VXC6-F1
#
_cell.length_a   1.000
_cell.length_b   1.000
_cell.length_c   1.000
_cell.angle_alpha   90.00
_cell.angle_beta   90.00
_cell.angle_gamma   90.00
#
_symmetry.space_group_name_H-M   'P 1'
#
loop_
_entity.id
_entity.type
_entity.pdbx_description
1 polymer ?
#
loop_
_entity_poly.entity_id
_entity_poly.type
_entity_poly.pdbx_seq_one_letter_code
_entity_poly.pdbx_strand_id
1 'polypeptide(L)'
;NAPFSGEGSVIVRNTTGVQFERKLFDGDNDWFVLQTNYDPDKEPLFVDNRRGPGNACMKQLGQNRTSAEGLYQVLKSKPLLNKTTVHTVIMSVTKNIYQTFIQTCPNPCWGW
;
A
#
# COMPACT_ATOMS: atom_id res chain seq x y z
N ASN A 1 3.85 20.57 14.69
CA ASN A 1 2.87 19.56 15.12
C ASN A 1 1.67 19.63 14.20
N ALA A 2 1.51 18.65 13.31
CA ALA A 2 0.30 18.57 12.48
C ALA A 2 -0.86 18.12 13.38
N PRO A 3 -2.00 18.83 13.43
CA PRO A 3 -3.07 18.57 14.39
C PRO A 3 -3.83 17.24 14.19
N PHE A 4 -3.43 16.39 13.24
CA PHE A 4 -4.15 15.17 12.82
C PHE A 4 -3.17 14.01 12.51
N SER A 5 -2.35 13.60 13.48
CA SER A 5 -1.49 12.42 13.36
C SER A 5 -2.24 11.15 13.73
N GLY A 6 -2.04 10.06 12.98
CA GLY A 6 -2.65 8.74 13.25
C GLY A 6 -3.98 8.47 12.55
N GLU A 7 -4.45 9.39 11.71
CA GLU A 7 -5.67 9.22 10.93
C GLU A 7 -5.42 8.39 9.66
N GLY A 8 -5.30 7.07 9.82
CA GLY A 8 -5.20 6.14 8.70
C GLY A 8 -5.62 4.74 9.13
N SER A 9 -6.43 4.08 8.29
CA SER A 9 -7.04 2.80 8.63
C SER A 9 -7.36 1.96 7.38
N VAL A 10 -7.26 0.64 7.53
CA VAL A 10 -7.77 -0.36 6.59
C VAL A 10 -9.00 -1.00 7.22
N ILE A 11 -10.16 -0.88 6.56
CA ILE A 11 -11.43 -1.44 7.03
C ILE A 11 -11.77 -2.69 6.20
N VAL A 12 -11.77 -3.85 6.85
CA VAL A 12 -12.19 -5.13 6.25
C VAL A 12 -13.69 -5.28 6.42
N ARG A 13 -14.39 -5.51 5.32
CA ARG A 13 -15.86 -5.50 5.24
C ARG A 13 -16.38 -6.85 4.76
N ASN A 14 -17.55 -7.23 5.26
CA ASN A 14 -18.44 -8.17 4.57
C ASN A 14 -19.65 -7.41 4.00
N THR A 15 -20.63 -8.15 3.46
CA THR A 15 -21.83 -7.57 2.84
C THR A 15 -22.73 -6.80 3.80
N THR A 16 -22.60 -7.00 5.12
CA THR A 16 -23.49 -6.43 6.14
C THR A 16 -22.81 -5.49 7.13
N GLY A 17 -21.48 -5.47 7.21
CA GLY A 17 -20.78 -4.73 8.27
C GLY A 17 -19.26 -4.73 8.15
N VAL A 18 -18.62 -4.21 9.20
CA VAL A 18 -17.16 -4.22 9.40
C VAL A 18 -16.79 -5.50 10.12
N GLN A 19 -15.92 -6.30 9.52
CA GLN A 19 -15.38 -7.50 10.17
C GLN A 19 -14.19 -7.16 11.06
N PHE A 20 -13.31 -6.27 10.59
CA PHE A 20 -12.12 -5.85 11.32
C PHE A 20 -11.60 -4.51 10.80
N GLU A 21 -10.87 -3.78 11.65
CA GLU A 21 -10.23 -2.51 11.33
C GLU A 21 -8.76 -2.52 11.79
N ARG A 22 -7.85 -2.11 10.90
CA ARG A 22 -6.41 -2.00 11.18
C ARG A 22 -5.97 -0.54 11.08
N LYS A 23 -5.58 0.06 12.21
CA LYS A 23 -5.23 1.49 12.30
C LYS A 23 -3.73 1.73 12.26
N LEU A 24 -3.32 2.93 11.85
CA LEU A 24 -1.96 3.43 12.11
C LEU A 24 -1.71 3.49 13.62
N PHE A 25 -0.45 3.26 14.02
CA PHE A 25 -0.02 3.28 15.42
C PHE A 25 -0.77 2.31 16.36
N ASP A 26 -1.24 1.18 15.83
CA ASP A 26 -1.94 0.14 16.59
C ASP A 26 -1.33 -1.26 16.35
N GLY A 27 -0.99 -1.98 17.43
CA GLY A 27 -0.32 -3.29 17.36
C GLY A 27 0.99 -3.26 16.58
N ASP A 28 1.13 -4.13 15.58
CA ASP A 28 2.29 -4.19 14.68
C ASP A 28 2.33 -3.06 13.63
N ASN A 29 1.37 -2.11 13.68
CA ASN A 29 1.35 -0.94 12.79
C ASN A 29 2.06 0.21 13.44
N ASP A 30 3.22 0.55 12.90
CA ASP A 30 3.92 1.74 13.30
C ASP A 30 3.44 2.92 12.44
N TRP A 31 4.15 3.22 11.36
CA TRP A 31 3.97 4.43 10.58
C TRP A 31 3.27 4.24 9.21
N PHE A 32 2.85 3.01 8.88
CA PHE A 32 2.08 2.72 7.66
C PHE A 32 1.13 1.53 7.83
N VAL A 33 0.07 1.51 7.02
CA VAL A 33 -0.78 0.34 6.80
C VAL A 33 -0.73 -0.04 5.32
N LEU A 34 -0.67 -1.33 5.01
CA LEU A 34 -0.62 -1.84 3.64
C LEU A 34 -1.68 -2.93 3.46
N GLN A 35 -2.50 -2.78 2.42
CA GLN A 35 -3.54 -3.74 2.06
C GLN A 35 -3.47 -4.11 0.58
N THR A 36 -3.71 -5.38 0.28
CA THR A 36 -3.84 -5.88 -1.09
C THR A 36 -5.24 -6.48 -1.27
N ASN A 37 -5.35 -7.78 -1.59
CA ASN A 37 -6.61 -8.45 -1.93
C ASN A 37 -6.96 -9.62 -0.99
N TYR A 38 -6.18 -9.83 0.07
CA TYR A 38 -6.40 -10.88 1.07
C TYR A 38 -6.59 -10.26 2.45
N ASP A 39 -7.34 -10.94 3.31
CA ASP A 39 -7.56 -10.49 4.69
C ASP A 39 -6.21 -10.32 5.42
N PRO A 40 -6.02 -9.25 6.23
CA PRO A 40 -4.76 -8.98 6.93
C PRO A 40 -4.27 -10.10 7.84
N ASP A 41 -5.18 -10.89 8.41
CA ASP A 41 -4.95 -11.98 9.35
C ASP A 41 -4.73 -13.35 8.67
N LYS A 42 -4.83 -13.41 7.35
CA LYS A 42 -4.60 -14.63 6.56
C LYS A 42 -3.38 -14.48 5.67
N GLU A 43 -2.71 -15.59 5.40
CA GLU A 43 -1.64 -15.62 4.40
C GLU A 43 -2.21 -15.34 2.99
N PRO A 44 -1.52 -14.54 2.17
CA PRO A 44 -1.92 -14.33 0.79
C PRO A 44 -1.69 -15.61 -0.03
N LEU A 45 -2.33 -15.72 -1.19
CA LEU A 45 -2.04 -16.81 -2.12
C LEU A 45 -0.56 -16.76 -2.51
N PHE A 46 0.11 -17.91 -2.50
CA PHE A 46 1.56 -17.98 -2.76
C PHE A 46 1.95 -17.42 -4.14
N VAL A 47 1.06 -17.56 -5.13
CA VAL A 47 1.25 -17.03 -6.49
C VAL A 47 1.01 -15.52 -6.61
N ASP A 48 0.33 -14.89 -5.64
CA ASP A 48 -0.02 -13.47 -5.61
C ASP A 48 0.27 -12.89 -4.21
N ASN A 49 1.54 -12.90 -3.84
CA ASN A 49 1.98 -12.25 -2.62
C ASN A 49 2.63 -10.90 -2.92
N ARG A 50 1.80 -9.88 -3.19
CA ARG A 50 2.26 -8.47 -3.25
C ARG A 50 2.43 -7.83 -1.88
N ARG A 51 1.74 -8.35 -0.85
CA ARG A 51 1.78 -7.82 0.52
C ARG A 51 3.16 -7.95 1.16
N GLY A 52 3.82 -9.11 1.03
CA GLY A 52 5.15 -9.36 1.58
C GLY A 52 6.22 -8.41 1.02
N PRO A 53 6.46 -8.40 -0.30
CA PRO A 53 7.39 -7.47 -0.95
C PRO A 53 7.03 -6.00 -0.69
N GLY A 54 5.73 -5.66 -0.63
CA GLY A 54 5.29 -4.29 -0.38
C GLY A 54 5.66 -3.84 1.03
N ASN A 55 5.40 -4.69 2.03
CA ASN A 55 5.83 -4.44 3.41
C ASN A 55 7.36 -4.33 3.51
N ALA A 56 8.10 -5.19 2.81
CA ALA A 56 9.57 -5.13 2.78
C ALA A 56 10.07 -3.80 2.18
N CYS A 57 9.49 -3.37 1.05
CA CYS A 57 9.84 -2.10 0.42
C CYS A 57 9.49 -0.89 1.30
N MET A 58 8.34 -0.89 1.97
CA MET A 58 7.97 0.16 2.92
C MET A 58 8.93 0.20 4.11
N LYS A 59 9.23 -0.95 4.73
CA LYS A 59 10.22 -1.04 5.81
C LYS A 59 11.60 -0.55 5.38
N GLN A 60 12.03 -0.93 4.17
CA GLN A 60 13.29 -0.45 3.59
C GLN A 60 13.27 1.05 3.33
N LEU A 61 12.17 1.59 2.79
CA LEU A 61 12.00 3.04 2.58
C LEU A 61 12.16 3.78 3.91
N GLY A 62 11.44 3.34 4.94
CA GLY A 62 11.45 3.95 6.27
C GLY A 62 10.67 5.26 6.33
N GLN A 63 10.19 5.61 7.52
CA GLN A 63 9.31 6.76 7.74
C GLN A 63 9.93 8.08 7.22
N ASN A 64 11.23 8.30 7.49
CA ASN A 64 11.93 9.53 7.12
C ASN A 64 11.99 9.80 5.61
N ARG A 65 11.83 8.76 4.76
CA ARG A 65 11.85 8.89 3.29
C ARG A 65 10.46 8.73 2.67
N THR A 66 9.41 8.79 3.48
CA THR A 66 8.02 8.71 2.99
C THR A 66 7.64 10.02 2.31
N SER A 67 7.93 10.08 1.01
CA SER A 67 7.58 11.17 0.09
C SER A 67 6.76 10.62 -1.08
N ALA A 68 6.19 11.51 -1.91
CA ALA A 68 5.50 11.08 -3.12
C ALA A 68 6.42 10.21 -4.01
N GLU A 69 7.67 10.62 -4.18
CA GLU A 69 8.66 9.85 -4.95
C GLU A 69 8.99 8.50 -4.28
N GLY A 70 9.21 8.49 -2.96
CA GLY A 70 9.49 7.26 -2.23
C GLY A 70 8.36 6.23 -2.36
N LEU A 71 7.11 6.68 -2.21
CA LEU A 71 5.92 5.84 -2.39
C LEU A 71 5.78 5.36 -3.85
N TYR A 72 6.09 6.22 -4.82
CA TYR A 72 6.09 5.82 -6.23
C TYR A 72 7.10 4.70 -6.50
N GLN A 73 8.30 4.78 -5.95
CA GLN A 73 9.32 3.74 -6.10
C GLN A 73 8.87 2.41 -5.47
N VAL A 74 8.23 2.45 -4.29
CA VAL A 74 7.63 1.25 -3.68
C VAL A 74 6.61 0.64 -4.63
N LEU A 75 5.66 1.43 -5.15
CA LEU A 75 4.59 0.95 -6.02
C LEU A 75 5.09 0.51 -7.41
N LYS A 76 6.26 0.98 -7.85
CA LYS A 76 6.90 0.59 -9.11
C LYS A 76 7.74 -0.68 -8.99
N SER A 77 8.03 -1.13 -7.78
CA SER A 77 8.75 -2.39 -7.54
C SER A 77 7.89 -3.59 -7.97
N LYS A 78 8.51 -4.63 -8.52
CA LYS A 78 7.80 -5.88 -8.86
C LYS A 78 7.82 -6.80 -7.63
N PRO A 79 6.73 -7.52 -7.30
CA PRO A 79 5.51 -7.69 -8.09
C PRO A 79 4.39 -6.65 -7.81
N LEU A 80 4.62 -5.58 -7.05
CA LEU A 80 3.58 -4.57 -6.79
C LEU A 80 3.10 -3.94 -8.10
N LEU A 81 4.05 -3.56 -8.95
CA LEU A 81 3.82 -3.33 -10.37
C LEU A 81 3.77 -4.67 -11.10
N ASN A 82 2.63 -4.95 -11.72
CA ASN A 82 2.34 -6.18 -12.45
C ASN A 82 1.66 -5.86 -13.80
N LYS A 83 1.29 -6.89 -14.56
CA LYS A 83 0.58 -6.75 -15.85
C LYS A 83 -0.84 -6.19 -15.74
N THR A 84 -1.49 -6.33 -14.58
CA THR A 84 -2.84 -5.81 -14.34
C THR A 84 -2.86 -4.39 -13.80
N THR A 85 -1.69 -3.80 -13.53
CA THR A 85 -1.59 -2.43 -13.03
C THR A 85 -1.93 -1.44 -14.14
N VAL A 86 -3.09 -0.80 -14.06
CA VAL A 86 -3.54 0.22 -15.02
C VAL A 86 -2.89 1.57 -14.73
N HIS A 87 -2.90 2.00 -13.47
CA HIS A 87 -2.35 3.28 -13.05
C HIS A 87 -1.88 3.23 -11.60
N THR A 88 -1.02 4.17 -11.22
CA THR A 88 -0.59 4.44 -9.84
C THR A 88 -1.06 5.82 -9.44
N VAL A 89 -1.67 5.95 -8.27
CA VAL A 89 -2.12 7.23 -7.71
C VAL A 89 -1.39 7.50 -6.40
N ILE A 90 -0.94 8.73 -6.22
CA ILE A 90 -0.26 9.21 -5.01
C ILE A 90 -0.93 10.50 -4.55
N MET A 91 -1.25 10.54 -3.26
CA MET A 91 -2.06 11.61 -2.67
C MET A 91 -1.42 12.15 -1.39
N SER A 92 -1.60 13.44 -1.13
CA SER A 92 -1.33 14.06 0.17
C SER A 92 -2.36 15.14 0.44
N VAL A 93 -3.21 14.90 1.45
CA VAL A 93 -4.32 15.80 1.80
C VAL A 93 -3.80 17.17 2.24
N THR A 94 -2.84 17.19 3.16
CA THR A 94 -2.31 18.44 3.74
C THR A 94 -1.43 19.24 2.78
N LYS A 95 -0.86 18.59 1.76
CA LYS A 95 -0.04 19.23 0.73
C LYS A 95 -0.78 19.49 -0.58
N ASN A 96 -2.07 19.16 -0.65
CA ASN A 96 -2.88 19.24 -1.86
C ASN A 96 -2.22 18.55 -3.08
N ILE A 97 -1.67 17.36 -2.88
CA ILE A 97 -1.05 16.57 -3.94
C ILE A 97 -2.04 15.50 -4.40
N TYR A 98 -2.29 15.45 -5.70
CA TYR A 98 -2.98 14.36 -6.37
C TYR A 98 -2.29 14.09 -7.70
N GLN A 99 -1.59 12.96 -7.81
CA GLN A 99 -0.84 12.57 -9.00
C GLN A 99 -1.28 11.18 -9.45
N THR A 100 -1.51 11.02 -10.75
CA THR A 100 -1.84 9.75 -11.37
C THR A 100 -0.90 9.46 -12.53
N PHE A 101 -0.45 8.22 -12.63
CA PHE A 101 0.50 7.77 -13.65
C PHE A 101 -0.06 6.51 -14.30
N ILE A 102 -0.28 6.54 -15.62
CA ILE A 102 -0.59 5.32 -16.37
C ILE A 102 0.63 4.40 -16.28
N GLN A 103 0.39 3.13 -15.99
CA GLN A 103 1.45 2.15 -15.80
C GLN A 103 1.52 1.18 -16.97
N THR A 104 2.74 0.71 -17.22
CA THR A 104 3.02 -0.40 -18.13
C THR A 104 4.08 -1.27 -17.48
N CYS A 105 3.92 -2.59 -17.53
CA CYS A 105 4.91 -3.50 -17.01
C CYS A 105 5.52 -4.35 -18.14
N PRO A 106 6.65 -3.93 -18.75
CA PRO A 106 7.28 -4.69 -19.82
C PRO A 106 7.83 -6.04 -19.31
N ASN A 107 7.94 -7.01 -20.22
CA ASN A 107 8.47 -8.33 -19.89
C ASN A 107 9.96 -8.24 -19.50
N PRO A 108 10.42 -9.05 -18.52
CA PRO A 108 9.64 -9.99 -17.71
C PRO A 108 8.83 -9.29 -16.62
N CYS A 109 7.55 -9.67 -16.43
CA CYS A 109 6.69 -9.12 -15.39
C CYS A 109 5.61 -10.12 -14.95
N TRP A 110 5.18 -10.02 -13.69
CA TRP A 110 4.14 -10.86 -13.10
C TRP A 110 2.77 -10.58 -13.69
N GLY A 111 1.99 -11.64 -13.91
CA GLY A 111 0.63 -11.55 -14.44
C GLY A 111 -0.34 -10.83 -13.50
N TRP A 112 -0.09 -10.90 -12.19
CA TRP A 112 -0.90 -10.35 -11.11
C TRP A 112 -0.02 -10.09 -9.89
#